data_AF-A0A543JFU2-F1
#
_entry.id   AF-A0A543JFU2-F1
#
_cell.length_a   1.000
_cell.length_b   1.000
_cell.length_c   1.000
_cell.angle_alpha   90.00
_cell.angle_beta   90.00
_cell.angle_gamma   90.00
#
_symmetry.space_group_name_H-M   'P 1'
#
loop_
_entity.id
_entity.type
_entity.pdbx_description
1 polymer ?
#
loop_
_entity_poly.entity_id
_entity_poly.type
_entity_poly.pdbx_seq_one_letter_code
_entity_poly.pdbx_strand_id
1 'polypeptide(L)'
;MPPTLRGRLVGQEVRAMRELAGLTVAELAARSRGGVRQIERVEAGHVPIRFPDMVACAPVLGDRYQRLFQASQEAHLAELRCTWGVEATRVLDLLHATATGVHTVAHGTRPFTLFLMPEGPDIVFHAHLTAAFFTEDDGETSAARHIVDALPADS
;
A
#
# COMPACT_ATOMS: atom_id res chain seq x y z
N MET A 1 8.84 -11.03 -5.66
CA MET A 1 8.85 -10.34 -4.37
C MET A 1 7.41 -10.10 -3.97
N PRO A 2 7.04 -10.34 -2.72
CA PRO A 2 5.71 -9.99 -2.24
C PRO A 2 5.48 -8.47 -2.30
N PRO A 3 4.22 -8.01 -2.34
CA PRO A 3 3.90 -6.59 -2.43
C PRO A 3 4.05 -5.90 -1.07
N THR A 4 4.71 -4.74 -1.05
CA THR A 4 4.82 -3.86 0.11
C THR A 4 3.59 -2.95 0.24
N LEU A 5 3.40 -2.30 1.38
CA LEU A 5 2.34 -1.33 1.64
C LEU A 5 2.41 -0.20 0.62
N ARG A 6 3.58 0.41 0.49
CA ARG A 6 3.79 1.50 -0.46
C ARG A 6 3.63 1.01 -1.91
N GLY A 7 4.06 -0.21 -2.22
CA GLY A 7 3.81 -0.84 -3.52
C GLY A 7 2.33 -1.00 -3.84
N ARG A 8 1.52 -1.45 -2.87
CA ARG A 8 0.05 -1.56 -3.01
C ARG A 8 -0.60 -0.18 -3.21
N LEU A 9 -0.16 0.84 -2.47
CA LEU A 9 -0.65 2.22 -2.62
C LEU A 9 -0.34 2.80 -4.00
N VAL A 10 0.87 2.57 -4.50
CA VAL A 10 1.26 2.94 -5.87
C VAL A 10 0.38 2.20 -6.89
N GLY A 11 0.19 0.89 -6.72
CA GLY A 11 -0.68 0.08 -7.59
C GLY A 11 -2.13 0.58 -7.63
N GLN A 12 -2.70 0.94 -6.47
CA GLN A 12 -4.03 1.56 -6.40
C GLN A 12 -4.08 2.91 -7.13
N GLU A 13 -3.04 3.74 -7.00
CA GLU A 13 -2.98 5.01 -7.74
C GLU A 13 -2.95 4.74 -9.25
N VAL A 14 -2.13 3.79 -9.71
CA VAL A 14 -2.09 3.36 -11.13
C VAL A 14 -3.48 2.95 -11.63
N ARG A 15 -4.17 2.11 -10.87
CA ARG A 15 -5.55 1.68 -11.18
C ARG A 15 -6.49 2.88 -11.28
N ALA A 16 -6.51 3.73 -10.26
CA ALA A 16 -7.40 4.89 -10.22
C ALA A 16 -7.15 5.83 -11.41
N MET A 17 -5.89 6.06 -11.77
CA MET A 17 -5.53 6.90 -12.91
C MET A 17 -5.92 6.28 -14.25
N ARG A 18 -5.76 4.96 -14.40
CA ARG A 18 -6.23 4.22 -15.57
C ARG A 18 -7.75 4.35 -15.72
N GLU A 19 -8.49 4.15 -14.63
CA GLU A 19 -9.95 4.24 -14.60
C GLU A 19 -10.45 5.67 -14.88
N LEU A 20 -9.80 6.69 -14.31
CA LEU A 20 -10.10 8.09 -14.61
C LEU A 20 -9.84 8.47 -16.07
N ALA A 21 -8.86 7.84 -16.72
CA ALA A 21 -8.61 8.00 -18.14
C ALA A 21 -9.58 7.19 -19.03
N GLY A 22 -10.53 6.45 -18.44
CA GLY A 22 -11.48 5.60 -19.15
C GLY A 22 -10.83 4.39 -19.82
N LEU A 23 -9.67 3.94 -19.34
CA LEU A 23 -8.93 2.84 -19.94
C LEU A 23 -9.19 1.51 -19.22
N THR A 24 -9.34 0.46 -19.99
CA THR A 24 -9.23 -0.93 -19.50
C THR A 24 -7.77 -1.32 -19.31
N VAL A 25 -7.51 -2.38 -18.53
CA VAL A 25 -6.17 -2.96 -18.37
C VAL A 25 -5.56 -3.35 -19.72
N ALA A 26 -6.37 -3.92 -20.62
CA ALA A 26 -5.93 -4.33 -21.95
C ALA A 26 -5.53 -3.13 -22.83
N GLU A 27 -6.28 -2.04 -22.77
CA GLU A 27 -5.95 -0.82 -23.52
C GLU A 27 -4.69 -0.14 -22.99
N LEU A 28 -4.51 -0.10 -21.66
CA LEU A 28 -3.27 0.41 -21.08
C LEU A 28 -2.07 -0.47 -21.46
N ALA A 29 -2.21 -1.80 -21.42
CA ALA A 29 -1.17 -2.74 -21.86
C ALA A 29 -0.78 -2.52 -23.33
N ALA A 30 -1.77 -2.43 -24.23
CA ALA A 30 -1.52 -2.21 -25.66
C ALA A 30 -0.76 -0.91 -25.94
N ARG A 31 -0.97 0.14 -25.12
CA ARG A 31 -0.31 1.44 -25.27
C ARG A 31 1.06 1.52 -24.58
N SER A 32 1.35 0.63 -23.64
CA SER A 32 2.52 0.69 -22.76
C SER A 32 3.74 -0.10 -23.24
N ARG A 33 3.69 -0.78 -24.39
CA ARG A 33 4.67 -1.84 -24.76
C ARG A 33 4.78 -2.95 -23.70
N GLY A 34 3.86 -3.00 -22.74
CA GLY A 34 3.75 -4.02 -21.70
C GLY A 34 2.65 -5.05 -22.03
N GLY A 35 2.54 -6.07 -21.19
CA GLY A 35 1.47 -7.08 -21.28
C GLY A 35 0.36 -6.86 -20.25
N VAL A 36 -0.84 -7.40 -20.49
CA VAL A 36 -1.99 -7.34 -19.55
C VAL A 36 -1.60 -7.80 -18.15
N ARG A 37 -0.97 -8.98 -18.06
CA ARG A 37 -0.49 -9.55 -16.78
C ARG A 37 0.54 -8.66 -16.07
N GLN A 38 1.31 -7.87 -16.82
CA GLN A 38 2.26 -6.94 -16.24
C GLN A 38 1.52 -5.78 -15.56
N ILE A 39 0.53 -5.18 -16.24
CA ILE A 39 -0.29 -4.10 -15.68
C ILE A 39 -1.06 -4.57 -14.44
N GLU A 40 -1.66 -5.77 -14.48
CA GLU A 40 -2.35 -6.35 -13.32
C GLU A 40 -1.41 -6.49 -12.11
N ARG A 41 -0.18 -6.97 -12.35
CA ARG A 41 0.83 -7.08 -11.29
C ARG A 41 1.28 -5.72 -10.75
N VAL A 42 1.35 -4.69 -11.59
CA VAL A 42 1.63 -3.31 -11.15
C VAL A 42 0.51 -2.81 -10.26
N GLU A 43 -0.75 -2.97 -10.68
CA GLU A 43 -1.91 -2.51 -9.91
C GLU A 43 -2.10 -3.25 -8.59
N ALA A 44 -1.65 -4.50 -8.52
CA ALA A 44 -1.60 -5.28 -7.29
C ALA A 44 -0.34 -5.00 -6.42
N GLY A 45 0.58 -4.14 -6.88
CA GLY A 45 1.79 -3.77 -6.14
C GLY A 45 2.91 -4.82 -6.15
N HIS A 46 2.82 -5.86 -6.99
CA HIS A 46 3.81 -6.95 -7.04
C HIS A 46 5.06 -6.61 -7.85
N VAL A 47 4.98 -5.61 -8.71
CA VAL A 47 6.10 -5.16 -9.54
C VAL A 47 6.05 -3.63 -9.62
N PRO A 48 7.22 -2.96 -9.68
CA PRO A 48 7.26 -1.53 -9.85
C PRO A 48 6.64 -1.13 -11.19
N ILE A 49 6.07 0.06 -11.22
CA ILE A 49 5.60 0.67 -12.45
C ILE A 49 6.79 1.03 -13.34
N ARG A 50 6.65 0.80 -14.64
CA ARG A 50 7.56 1.38 -15.62
C ARG A 50 6.92 2.65 -16.14
N PHE A 51 7.55 3.80 -15.91
CA PHE A 51 7.00 5.09 -16.32
C PHE A 51 6.73 5.23 -17.84
N PRO A 52 7.52 4.60 -18.73
CA PRO A 52 7.15 4.51 -20.15
C PRO A 52 5.78 3.87 -20.39
N ASP A 53 5.35 2.96 -19.50
CA ASP A 53 4.06 2.28 -19.59
C ASP A 53 2.88 3.25 -19.29
N MET A 54 3.16 4.39 -18.66
CA MET A 54 2.16 5.36 -18.25
C MET A 54 2.01 6.56 -19.19
N VAL A 55 2.73 6.59 -20.31
CA VAL A 55 2.68 7.70 -21.28
C VAL A 55 1.25 7.95 -21.76
N ALA A 56 0.45 6.90 -21.95
CA ALA A 56 -0.96 7.02 -22.34
C ALA A 56 -1.83 7.73 -21.30
N CYS A 57 -1.44 7.69 -20.02
CA CYS A 57 -2.13 8.39 -18.95
C CYS A 57 -1.60 9.82 -18.76
N ALA A 58 -0.39 10.14 -19.22
CA ALA A 58 0.29 11.42 -18.97
C ALA A 58 -0.59 12.68 -19.16
N PRO A 59 -1.45 12.80 -20.20
CA PRO A 59 -2.34 13.95 -20.35
C PRO A 59 -3.36 14.12 -19.20
N VAL A 60 -3.86 13.02 -18.65
CA VAL A 60 -4.82 13.01 -17.52
C VAL A 60 -4.10 13.19 -16.19
N LEU A 61 -2.84 12.76 -16.12
CA LEU A 61 -2.06 12.79 -14.91
C LEU A 61 -1.60 14.19 -14.50
N GLY A 62 -1.14 15.01 -15.46
CA GLY A 62 -0.52 16.30 -15.14
C GLY A 62 0.50 16.16 -14.00
N ASP A 63 0.37 16.98 -12.96
CA ASP A 63 1.24 16.97 -11.78
C ASP A 63 1.21 15.66 -10.97
N ARG A 64 0.19 14.81 -11.16
CA ARG A 64 0.13 13.48 -10.51
C ARG A 64 1.22 12.55 -11.02
N TYR A 65 1.71 12.74 -12.24
CA TYR A 65 2.77 11.92 -12.81
C TYR A 65 4.05 11.97 -11.97
N GLN A 66 4.46 13.18 -11.56
CA GLN A 66 5.66 13.37 -10.75
C GLN A 66 5.48 12.79 -9.33
N ARG A 67 4.29 12.95 -8.75
CA ARG A 67 3.97 12.34 -7.44
C ARG A 67 4.01 10.82 -7.49
N LEU A 68 3.46 10.22 -8.55
CA LEU A 68 3.54 8.78 -8.78
C LEU A 68 4.99 8.32 -8.95
N PHE A 69 5.81 9.09 -9.67
CA PHE A 69 7.24 8.84 -9.81
C PHE A 69 7.94 8.75 -8.48
N GLN A 70 7.76 9.76 -7.63
CA GLN A 70 8.33 9.75 -6.29
C GLN A 70 7.81 8.56 -5.46
N ALA A 71 6.50 8.34 -5.43
CA ALA A 71 5.90 7.23 -4.68
C ALA A 71 6.42 5.86 -5.13
N SER A 72 6.65 5.67 -6.43
CA SER A 72 7.24 4.44 -6.97
C SER A 72 8.68 4.23 -6.52
N GLN A 73 9.49 5.30 -6.48
CA GLN A 73 10.89 5.20 -6.02
C GLN A 73 10.97 4.81 -4.54
N GLU A 74 9.97 5.27 -3.80
CA GLU A 74 9.81 5.07 -2.36
C GLU A 74 9.09 3.77 -1.98
N ALA A 75 8.60 3.00 -2.96
CA ALA A 75 7.73 1.85 -2.75
C ALA A 75 8.35 0.69 -1.96
N HIS A 76 9.69 0.65 -1.90
CA HIS A 76 10.44 -0.40 -1.22
C HIS A 76 10.73 -0.08 0.26
N LEU A 77 10.45 1.15 0.70
CA LEU A 77 10.68 1.55 2.09
C LEU A 77 9.64 0.90 2.99
N ALA A 78 10.10 0.24 4.06
CA ALA A 78 9.24 -0.46 5.02
C ALA A 78 8.37 0.50 5.83
N GLU A 79 8.78 1.76 5.94
CA GLU A 79 8.11 2.75 6.76
C GLU A 79 7.33 3.76 5.91
N LEU A 80 6.13 4.08 6.39
CA LEU A 80 5.30 5.16 5.86
C LEU A 80 4.81 6.03 7.02
N ARG A 81 5.32 7.26 7.08
CA ARG A 81 4.79 8.32 7.93
C ARG A 81 3.97 9.28 7.08
N CYS A 82 2.74 9.53 7.50
CA CYS A 82 1.89 10.52 6.86
C CYS A 82 1.11 11.33 7.89
N THR A 83 0.55 12.45 7.45
CA THR A 83 -0.29 13.27 8.33
C THR A 83 -1.65 12.59 8.49
N TRP A 84 -2.29 12.78 9.64
CA TRP A 84 -3.70 12.41 9.79
C TRP A 84 -4.60 13.12 8.79
N GLY A 85 -5.71 12.49 8.44
CA GLY A 85 -6.64 12.97 7.42
C GLY A 85 -6.61 12.07 6.18
N VAL A 86 -6.74 12.68 5.00
CA VAL A 86 -6.96 11.96 3.73
C VAL A 86 -5.89 10.89 3.45
N GLU A 87 -4.61 11.17 3.74
CA GLU A 87 -3.53 10.21 3.52
C GLU A 87 -3.65 9.00 4.43
N ALA A 88 -3.75 9.21 5.75
CA ALA A 88 -3.89 8.12 6.71
C ALA A 88 -5.17 7.30 6.48
N THR A 89 -6.30 7.97 6.18
CA THR A 89 -7.57 7.29 5.86
C THR A 89 -7.41 6.39 4.66
N ARG A 90 -6.79 6.86 3.57
CA ARG A 90 -6.55 6.03 2.38
C ARG A 90 -5.72 4.79 2.68
N VAL A 91 -4.68 4.92 3.51
CA VAL A 91 -3.84 3.78 3.92
C VAL A 91 -4.68 2.78 4.72
N LEU A 92 -5.44 3.27 5.70
CA LEU A 92 -6.29 2.43 6.52
C LEU A 92 -7.37 1.73 5.68
N ASP A 93 -8.01 2.41 4.73
CA ASP A 93 -9.01 1.81 3.84
C ASP A 93 -8.41 0.66 3.01
N LEU A 94 -7.22 0.86 2.45
CA LEU A 94 -6.49 -0.21 1.76
C LEU A 94 -6.26 -1.40 2.70
N LEU A 95 -5.77 -1.15 3.91
CA LEU A 95 -5.44 -2.21 4.86
C LEU A 95 -6.68 -2.98 5.31
N HIS A 96 -7.76 -2.30 5.68
CA HIS A 96 -9.01 -2.96 6.06
C HIS A 96 -9.64 -3.76 4.90
N ALA A 97 -9.48 -3.30 3.66
CA ALA A 97 -9.99 -4.01 2.50
C ALA A 97 -9.16 -5.24 2.09
N THR A 98 -7.90 -5.33 2.53
CA THR A 98 -6.96 -6.35 2.02
C THR A 98 -6.37 -7.26 3.09
N ALA A 99 -6.37 -6.87 4.36
CA ALA A 99 -5.91 -7.69 5.46
C ALA A 99 -6.82 -8.91 5.67
N THR A 100 -6.22 -10.03 6.05
CA THR A 100 -6.94 -11.25 6.44
C THR A 100 -7.32 -11.25 7.92
N GLY A 101 -6.70 -10.37 8.72
CA GLY A 101 -7.01 -10.17 10.12
C GLY A 101 -6.52 -8.80 10.60
N VAL A 102 -7.20 -8.25 11.60
CA VAL A 102 -6.88 -6.96 12.21
C VAL A 102 -6.95 -7.10 13.72
N HIS A 103 -5.85 -6.76 14.41
CA HIS A 103 -5.75 -6.87 15.86
C HIS A 103 -5.32 -5.54 16.45
N THR A 104 -6.15 -4.96 17.33
CA THR A 104 -5.82 -3.72 18.02
C THR A 104 -5.42 -4.02 19.45
N VAL A 105 -4.21 -3.63 19.81
CA VAL A 105 -3.69 -3.74 21.18
C VAL A 105 -3.69 -2.34 21.78
N ALA A 106 -4.72 -2.05 22.59
CA ALA A 106 -4.90 -0.76 23.23
C ALA A 106 -4.13 -0.60 24.55
N HIS A 107 -3.75 -1.71 25.17
CA HIS A 107 -3.09 -1.74 26.48
C HIS A 107 -1.57 -1.94 26.33
N GLY A 108 -0.79 -1.29 27.19
CA GLY A 108 0.68 -1.38 27.21
C GLY A 108 1.37 -0.05 26.90
N THR A 109 2.70 -0.08 26.84
CA THR A 109 3.53 1.14 26.70
C THR A 109 3.37 1.81 25.33
N ARG A 110 3.05 1.05 24.27
CA ARG A 110 2.88 1.56 22.90
C ARG A 110 1.69 0.86 22.22
N PRO A 111 0.49 1.46 22.21
CA PRO A 111 -0.64 0.92 21.49
C PRO A 111 -0.35 0.78 20.00
N PHE A 112 -0.92 -0.24 19.38
CA PHE A 112 -0.75 -0.51 17.95
C PHE A 112 -1.94 -1.27 17.36
N THR A 113 -2.02 -1.26 16.04
CA THR A 113 -2.90 -2.15 15.27
C THR A 113 -2.04 -2.98 14.32
N LEU A 114 -2.16 -4.30 14.40
CA LEU A 114 -1.53 -5.23 13.48
C LEU A 114 -2.52 -5.63 12.39
N PHE A 115 -2.12 -5.47 11.14
CA PHE A 115 -2.82 -5.94 9.96
C PHE A 115 -2.11 -7.17 9.41
N LEU A 116 -2.77 -8.33 9.46
CA LEU A 116 -2.27 -9.57 8.88
C LEU A 116 -2.49 -9.53 7.38
N MET A 117 -1.41 -9.61 6.60
CA MET A 117 -1.50 -9.49 5.15
C MET A 117 -1.59 -10.87 4.48
N PRO A 118 -2.43 -11.05 3.43
CA PRO A 118 -2.50 -12.31 2.71
C PRO A 118 -1.20 -12.65 1.98
N GLU A 119 -0.44 -11.62 1.60
CA GLU A 119 0.85 -11.74 0.93
C GLU A 119 1.78 -10.62 1.40
N GLY A 120 3.06 -10.93 1.58
CA GLY A 120 4.05 -9.95 2.06
C GLY A 120 4.08 -9.77 3.57
N PRO A 121 4.84 -8.77 4.04
CA PRO A 121 4.95 -8.51 5.46
C PRO A 121 3.60 -8.04 6.01
N ASP A 122 3.36 -8.36 7.29
CA ASP A 122 2.28 -7.73 8.03
C ASP A 122 2.60 -6.26 8.24
N ILE A 123 1.58 -5.49 8.64
CA ILE A 123 1.73 -4.06 8.81
C ILE A 123 1.35 -3.68 10.23
N VAL A 124 2.27 -3.03 10.95
CA VAL A 124 1.98 -2.42 12.24
C VAL A 124 1.66 -0.95 12.02
N PHE A 125 0.56 -0.52 12.62
CA PHE A 125 0.11 0.86 12.61
C PHE A 125 0.20 1.45 14.03
N HIS A 126 0.87 2.60 14.12
CA HIS A 126 0.94 3.42 15.32
C HIS A 126 0.26 4.76 15.08
N ALA A 127 -0.78 5.02 15.88
CA ALA A 127 -1.43 6.31 15.96
C ALA A 127 -0.58 7.27 16.81
N HIS A 128 -0.07 8.34 16.21
CA HIS A 128 0.50 9.48 16.94
C HIS A 128 -0.47 10.65 16.95
N LEU A 129 -0.25 11.66 17.79
CA LEU A 129 -1.16 12.82 17.91
C LEU A 129 -1.37 13.57 16.58
N THR A 130 -0.33 13.71 15.76
CA THR A 130 -0.37 14.50 14.52
C THR A 130 -0.04 13.69 13.26
N ALA A 131 0.29 12.41 13.42
CA ALA A 131 0.73 11.57 12.31
C ALA A 131 0.23 10.13 12.47
N ALA A 132 0.10 9.46 11.35
CA ALA A 132 -0.02 8.02 11.27
C ALA A 132 1.35 7.45 10.86
N PHE A 133 1.77 6.37 11.53
CA PHE A 133 2.99 5.66 11.19
C PHE A 133 2.67 4.20 10.92
N PHE A 134 3.01 3.74 9.72
CA PHE A 134 2.84 2.37 9.28
C PHE A 134 4.22 1.79 9.00
N THR A 135 4.42 0.53 9.38
CA THR A 135 5.70 -0.14 9.23
C THR A 135 5.51 -1.61 8.87
N GLU A 136 6.36 -2.05 7.95
CA GLU A 136 6.56 -3.43 7.51
C GLU A 136 7.88 -4.00 8.03
N ASP A 137 8.51 -3.33 9.00
CA ASP A 137 9.76 -3.81 9.60
C ASP A 137 9.55 -5.20 10.22
N ASP A 138 10.40 -6.15 9.82
CA ASP A 138 10.30 -7.55 10.25
C ASP A 138 10.39 -7.69 11.78
N GLY A 139 11.18 -6.84 12.44
CA GLY A 139 11.33 -6.84 13.89
C GLY A 139 10.06 -6.36 14.59
N GLU A 140 9.51 -5.23 14.17
CA GLU A 140 8.27 -4.68 14.76
C GLU A 140 7.06 -5.57 14.47
N THR A 141 6.92 -6.09 13.26
CA THR A 141 5.82 -6.98 12.87
C THR A 141 5.87 -8.32 13.58
N SER A 142 7.06 -8.91 13.74
CA SER A 142 7.24 -10.15 14.50
C SER A 142 6.94 -9.96 15.99
N ALA A 143 7.37 -8.84 16.58
CA ALA A 143 7.08 -8.52 17.98
C ALA A 143 5.58 -8.30 18.21
N ALA A 144 4.92 -7.56 17.32
CA ALA A 144 3.47 -7.34 17.36
C ALA A 144 2.70 -8.66 17.27
N ARG A 145 3.09 -9.56 16.36
CA ARG A 145 2.49 -10.90 16.22
C ARG A 145 2.61 -11.70 17.51
N HIS A 146 3.81 -11.75 18.10
CA HIS A 146 4.02 -12.47 19.35
C HIS A 146 3.12 -11.95 20.48
N ILE A 147 2.88 -10.63 20.54
CA ILE A 147 1.94 -10.05 21.51
C ILE A 147 0.52 -10.54 21.22
N VAL A 148 0.07 -10.45 19.97
CA VAL A 148 -1.29 -10.87 19.56
C VAL A 148 -1.52 -12.36 19.82
N ASP A 149 -0.56 -13.22 19.48
CA ASP A 149 -0.65 -14.67 19.69
C ASP A 149 -0.67 -15.05 21.18
N ALA A 150 -0.11 -14.20 22.05
CA ALA A 150 -0.14 -14.37 23.49
C ALA A 150 -1.44 -13.86 24.13
N LEU A 151 -2.28 -13.11 23.40
CA LEU A 151 -3.58 -12.68 23.92
C LEU A 151 -4.54 -13.87 23.95
N PRO A 152 -5.30 -14.06 25.04
CA PRO A 152 -6.34 -15.07 25.10
C PRO A 152 -7.39 -14.79 24.02
N ALA A 153 -7.94 -15.83 23.41
CA ALA A 153 -8.79 -15.76 22.22
C ALA A 153 -10.11 -14.97 22.37
N ASP A 154 -10.44 -14.51 23.58
CA ASP A 154 -11.65 -13.74 23.89
C ASP A 154 -11.34 -12.64 24.91
N SER A 155 -11.25 -11.39 24.45
CA SER A 155 -11.37 -10.19 25.28
C SER A 155 -11.97 -9.03 24.49
#